data_AF-R3TNS1-F1
#
_entry.id   AF-R3TNS1-F1
#
_cell.length_a   1.000
_cell.length_b   1.000
_cell.length_c   1.000
_cell.angle_alpha   90.00
_cell.angle_beta   90.00
_cell.angle_gamma   90.00
#
_symmetry.space_group_name_H-M   'P 1'
#
loop_
_entity.id
_entity.type
_entity.pdbx_description
1 polymer ?
#
loop_
_entity_poly.entity_id
_entity_poly.type
_entity_poly.pdbx_seq_one_letter_code
_entity_poly.pdbx_strand_id
1 'polypeptide(L)'
;MTKKRSLYLFFLTLIIGLTYQFLPYSGLNQSILNVVGSIWNVALAGLAAFYLSKTEFLQQFKHLKFLAILWGIPLTFAVGIAFSTIYNLVIGQATTNSIGSIITIQMVLLQVPFMLMGEEVLSTNILIALQKQGISFFWSSIICGILFALWHIPAYGFHPVQLLATLLPTRLALNYIWKKTGSIWNSWICHFVYDLIGFIGFFVK
;
A
#
# COMPACT_ATOMS: atom_id res chain seq x y z
N MET A 1 -8.20 7.56 -20.06
CA MET A 1 -8.99 6.31 -19.93
C MET A 1 -10.51 6.53 -20.05
N THR A 2 -11.30 5.57 -20.55
CA THR A 2 -12.79 5.59 -20.60
C THR A 2 -13.42 5.03 -19.31
N LYS A 3 -14.70 5.27 -19.04
CA LYS A 3 -15.40 4.68 -17.87
C LYS A 3 -15.33 3.14 -17.87
N LYS A 4 -15.62 2.50 -19.01
CA LYS A 4 -15.54 1.02 -19.12
C LYS A 4 -14.15 0.48 -18.75
N ARG A 5 -13.08 1.09 -19.27
CA ARG A 5 -11.69 0.70 -18.94
C ARG A 5 -11.35 0.92 -17.47
N SER A 6 -11.93 1.94 -16.84
CA SER A 6 -11.68 2.20 -15.42
C SER A 6 -12.34 1.17 -14.51
N LEU A 7 -13.54 0.67 -14.87
CA LEU A 7 -14.12 -0.49 -14.16
C LEU A 7 -13.24 -1.73 -14.29
N TYR A 8 -12.72 -2.01 -15.49
CA TYR A 8 -11.77 -3.11 -15.67
C TYR A 8 -10.50 -2.93 -14.85
N LEU A 9 -9.96 -1.72 -14.78
CA LEU A 9 -8.79 -1.44 -13.95
C LEU A 9 -9.09 -1.70 -12.47
N PHE A 10 -10.23 -1.23 -11.97
CA PHE A 10 -10.66 -1.46 -10.59
C PHE A 10 -10.78 -2.96 -10.28
N PHE A 11 -11.58 -3.71 -11.05
CA PHE A 11 -11.79 -5.14 -10.80
C PHE A 11 -10.51 -5.96 -10.97
N LEU A 12 -9.68 -5.67 -11.99
CA LEU A 12 -8.41 -6.37 -12.17
C LEU A 12 -7.45 -6.10 -11.00
N THR A 13 -7.41 -4.86 -10.51
CA THR A 13 -6.62 -4.49 -9.31
C THR A 13 -7.10 -5.25 -8.07
N LEU A 14 -8.41 -5.41 -7.89
CA LEU A 14 -8.97 -6.23 -6.82
C LEU A 14 -8.55 -7.69 -6.93
N ILE A 15 -8.66 -8.27 -8.13
CA ILE A 15 -8.26 -9.66 -8.38
C ILE A 15 -6.77 -9.85 -8.09
N ILE A 16 -5.90 -8.91 -8.49
CA ILE A 16 -4.46 -8.99 -8.22
C ILE A 16 -4.19 -8.99 -6.71
N GLY A 17 -4.79 -8.06 -5.97
CA GLY A 17 -4.61 -7.98 -4.51
C GLY A 17 -5.18 -9.20 -3.76
N LEU A 18 -6.29 -9.76 -4.23
CA LEU A 18 -6.88 -10.99 -3.66
C LEU A 18 -6.03 -12.23 -3.98
N THR A 19 -5.61 -12.39 -5.23
CA THR A 19 -4.80 -13.54 -5.67
C THR A 19 -3.41 -13.56 -5.02
N TYR A 20 -2.87 -12.39 -4.69
CA TYR A 20 -1.65 -12.28 -3.88
C TYR A 20 -1.78 -12.99 -2.52
N GLN A 21 -2.95 -12.94 -1.87
CA GLN A 21 -3.19 -13.62 -0.58
C GLN A 21 -3.13 -15.14 -0.69
N PHE A 22 -3.33 -15.69 -1.91
CA PHE A 22 -3.28 -17.12 -2.16
C PHE A 22 -1.90 -17.60 -2.61
N LEU A 23 -0.94 -16.70 -2.80
CA LEU A 23 0.40 -17.04 -3.24
C LEU A 23 1.12 -18.05 -2.32
N PRO A 24 0.98 -18.01 -0.98
CA PRO A 24 1.57 -19.02 -0.10
C PRO A 24 1.05 -20.46 -0.35
N TYR A 25 -0.12 -20.62 -0.99
CA TYR A 25 -0.73 -21.92 -1.28
C TYR A 25 -0.44 -22.43 -2.69
N SER A 26 0.42 -21.76 -3.47
CA SER A 26 0.69 -22.11 -4.87
C SER A 26 1.62 -23.33 -5.05
N GLY A 27 2.15 -23.90 -3.96
CA GLY A 27 3.12 -25.00 -4.00
C GLY A 27 4.51 -24.60 -4.52
N LEU A 28 4.77 -23.30 -4.68
CA LEU A 28 6.11 -22.80 -5.03
C LEU A 28 7.06 -23.02 -3.87
N ASN A 29 8.33 -23.30 -4.17
CA ASN A 29 9.36 -23.32 -3.13
C ASN A 29 9.54 -21.91 -2.53
N GLN A 30 10.06 -21.83 -1.30
CA GLN A 30 10.13 -20.58 -0.55
C GLN A 30 10.96 -19.50 -1.26
N SER A 31 12.07 -19.87 -1.91
CA SER A 31 12.93 -18.91 -2.61
C SER A 31 12.22 -18.24 -3.77
N ILE A 32 11.51 -19.02 -4.60
CA ILE A 32 10.71 -18.50 -5.70
C ILE A 32 9.53 -17.69 -5.16
N LEU A 33 8.86 -18.19 -4.12
CA LEU A 33 7.73 -17.52 -3.47
C LEU A 33 8.13 -16.11 -2.99
N ASN A 34 9.31 -15.97 -2.37
CA ASN A 34 9.82 -14.68 -1.90
C ASN A 34 10.03 -13.70 -3.07
N VAL A 35 10.67 -14.15 -4.16
CA VAL A 35 10.92 -13.32 -5.34
C VAL A 35 9.61 -12.90 -6.00
N VAL A 36 8.73 -13.88 -6.28
CA VAL A 36 7.44 -13.65 -6.93
C VAL A 36 6.58 -12.74 -6.06
N GLY A 37 6.49 -12.99 -4.76
CA GLY A 37 5.73 -12.16 -3.82
C GLY A 37 6.22 -10.72 -3.76
N SER A 38 7.54 -10.52 -3.81
CA SER A 38 8.14 -9.17 -3.77
C SER A 38 7.77 -8.29 -4.96
N ILE A 39 7.54 -8.91 -6.13
CA ILE A 39 7.26 -8.18 -7.38
C ILE A 39 5.80 -8.31 -7.86
N TRP A 40 5.00 -9.20 -7.26
CA TRP A 40 3.66 -9.57 -7.75
C TRP A 40 2.78 -8.36 -8.01
N ASN A 41 2.60 -7.54 -6.97
CA ASN A 41 1.71 -6.38 -7.03
C ASN A 41 2.24 -5.33 -8.02
N VAL A 42 3.53 -4.99 -7.96
CA VAL A 42 4.10 -3.96 -8.85
C VAL A 42 4.08 -4.40 -10.31
N ALA A 43 4.36 -5.68 -10.60
CA ALA A 43 4.35 -6.20 -11.95
C ALA A 43 2.92 -6.30 -12.49
N LEU A 44 2.03 -7.03 -11.82
CA LEU A 44 0.69 -7.28 -12.34
C LEU A 44 -0.19 -6.02 -12.33
N ALA A 45 -0.16 -5.24 -11.24
CA ALA A 45 -0.93 -4.01 -11.16
C ALA A 45 -0.34 -2.92 -12.07
N GLY A 46 0.99 -2.90 -12.24
CA GLY A 46 1.68 -2.03 -13.18
C GLY A 46 1.30 -2.35 -14.63
N LEU A 47 1.28 -3.63 -15.01
CA LEU A 47 0.82 -4.06 -16.34
C LEU A 47 -0.65 -3.70 -16.56
N ALA A 48 -1.53 -3.98 -15.58
CA ALA A 48 -2.94 -3.60 -15.64
C ALA A 48 -3.11 -2.09 -15.88
N ALA A 49 -2.38 -1.26 -15.12
CA ALA A 49 -2.40 0.20 -15.25
C ALA A 49 -1.83 0.67 -16.59
N PHE A 50 -0.75 0.06 -17.06
CA PHE A 50 -0.12 0.39 -18.33
C PHE A 50 -1.06 0.12 -19.50
N TYR A 51 -1.76 -1.01 -19.51
CA TYR A 51 -2.68 -1.34 -20.61
C TYR A 51 -4.03 -0.63 -20.50
N LEU A 52 -4.54 -0.34 -19.30
CA LEU A 52 -5.89 0.23 -19.14
C LEU A 52 -5.91 1.75 -18.94
N SER A 53 -4.85 2.31 -18.37
CA SER A 53 -4.71 3.73 -18.00
C SER A 53 -3.32 4.30 -18.31
N LYS A 54 -2.70 3.90 -19.44
CA LYS A 54 -1.30 4.24 -19.80
C LYS A 54 -0.88 5.67 -19.47
N THR A 55 -1.64 6.66 -19.94
CA THR A 55 -1.28 8.07 -19.78
C THR A 55 -1.30 8.48 -18.31
N GLU A 56 -2.39 8.18 -17.61
CA GLU A 56 -2.54 8.46 -16.18
C GLU A 56 -1.50 7.70 -15.34
N PHE A 57 -1.18 6.45 -15.71
CA PHE A 57 -0.18 5.61 -15.06
C PHE A 57 1.24 6.15 -15.26
N LEU A 58 1.66 6.45 -16.48
CA LEU A 58 3.03 6.95 -16.70
C LEU A 58 3.21 8.35 -16.14
N GLN A 59 2.17 9.19 -16.11
CA GLN A 59 2.27 10.55 -15.61
C GLN A 59 2.65 10.63 -14.13
N GLN A 60 2.13 9.73 -13.30
CA GLN A 60 2.42 9.71 -11.85
C GLN A 60 3.89 9.36 -11.52
N PHE A 61 4.67 8.80 -12.46
CA PHE A 61 6.11 8.53 -12.28
C PHE A 61 7.01 9.66 -12.78
N LYS A 62 6.49 10.70 -13.44
CA LYS A 62 7.32 11.72 -14.09
C LYS A 62 7.89 12.79 -13.16
N HIS A 63 7.36 12.91 -11.96
CA HIS A 63 7.66 14.05 -11.10
C HIS A 63 7.97 13.60 -9.69
N LEU A 64 8.90 14.30 -9.05
CA LEU A 64 9.21 14.16 -7.63
C LEU A 64 9.21 15.56 -7.03
N LYS A 65 8.37 15.80 -6.03
CA LYS A 65 8.28 17.09 -5.34
C LYS A 65 8.98 16.98 -3.99
N PHE A 66 10.26 17.33 -3.92
CA PHE A 66 11.06 17.21 -2.69
C PHE A 66 10.44 17.91 -1.49
N LEU A 67 9.92 19.13 -1.67
CA LEU A 67 9.22 19.86 -0.60
C LEU A 67 8.00 19.11 -0.05
N ALA A 68 7.39 18.25 -0.86
CA ALA A 68 6.27 17.44 -0.40
C ALA A 68 6.67 16.24 0.45
N ILE A 69 7.91 15.77 0.35
CA ILE A 69 8.46 14.75 1.24
C ILE A 69 8.62 15.31 2.65
N LEU A 70 9.06 16.58 2.77
CA LEU A 70 9.31 17.24 4.06
C LEU A 70 8.07 17.34 4.95
N TRP A 71 6.88 17.53 4.37
CA TRP A 71 5.63 17.49 5.14
C TRP A 71 4.93 16.13 5.07
N GLY A 72 5.14 15.36 4.00
CA GLY A 72 4.51 14.06 3.80
C GLY A 72 4.99 13.02 4.81
N ILE A 73 6.30 12.96 5.08
CA ILE A 73 6.86 12.06 6.09
C ILE A 73 6.26 12.36 7.49
N PRO A 74 6.36 13.60 8.04
CA PRO A 74 5.74 13.92 9.32
C PRO A 74 4.24 13.63 9.37
N LEU A 75 3.51 13.89 8.29
CA LEU A 75 2.08 13.59 8.23
C LEU A 75 1.80 12.09 8.38
N THR A 76 2.52 11.24 7.62
CA THR A 76 2.34 9.79 7.68
C THR A 76 2.65 9.25 9.09
N PHE A 77 3.75 9.72 9.70
CA PHE A 77 4.10 9.34 11.08
C PHE A 77 3.07 9.82 12.10
N ALA A 78 2.67 11.10 12.03
CA ALA A 78 1.71 11.67 12.96
C ALA A 78 0.39 10.89 12.94
N VAL A 79 -0.12 10.56 11.75
CA VAL A 79 -1.34 9.75 11.61
C VAL A 79 -1.14 8.33 12.12
N GLY A 80 -0.07 7.64 11.71
CA GLY A 80 0.21 6.27 12.13
C GLY A 80 0.36 6.12 13.64
N ILE A 81 1.14 7.02 14.27
CA ILE A 81 1.35 7.04 15.73
C ILE A 81 0.04 7.39 16.45
N ALA A 82 -0.68 8.42 16.01
CA ALA A 82 -1.91 8.84 16.66
C ALA A 82 -2.93 7.71 16.68
N PHE A 83 -3.19 7.07 15.54
CA PHE A 83 -4.19 6.02 15.45
C PHE A 83 -3.76 4.70 16.12
N SER A 84 -2.47 4.36 16.10
CA SER A 84 -1.94 3.24 16.89
C SER A 84 -2.09 3.48 18.39
N THR A 85 -1.85 4.72 18.85
CA THR A 85 -2.03 5.12 20.24
C THR A 85 -3.50 5.06 20.65
N ILE A 86 -4.39 5.59 19.81
CA ILE A 86 -5.84 5.52 20.04
C ILE A 86 -6.31 4.06 20.16
N TYR A 87 -5.86 3.18 19.26
CA TYR A 87 -6.20 1.76 19.32
C TYR A 87 -5.75 1.12 20.63
N ASN A 88 -4.48 1.34 21.02
CA ASN A 88 -3.94 0.79 22.26
C ASN A 88 -4.67 1.30 23.52
N LEU A 89 -5.13 2.55 23.51
CA LEU A 89 -5.87 3.14 24.63
C LEU A 89 -7.31 2.64 24.72
N VAL A 90 -7.98 2.37 23.59
CA VAL A 90 -9.41 2.06 23.55
C VAL A 90 -9.67 0.55 23.52
N ILE A 91 -8.85 -0.22 22.81
CA ILE A 91 -9.05 -1.66 22.57
C ILE A 91 -8.03 -2.50 23.34
N GLY A 92 -6.79 -2.03 23.47
CA GLY A 92 -5.69 -2.74 24.11
C GLY A 92 -4.55 -3.06 23.14
N GLN A 93 -3.61 -3.91 23.58
CA GLN A 93 -2.39 -4.17 22.82
C GLN A 93 -2.68 -4.78 21.43
N ALA A 94 -2.17 -4.11 20.41
CA ALA A 94 -2.17 -4.61 19.04
C ALA A 94 -1.36 -5.89 18.88
N THR A 95 -1.84 -6.81 18.04
CA THR A 95 -1.07 -7.99 17.64
C THR A 95 0.12 -7.57 16.79
N THR A 96 1.23 -8.31 16.93
CA THR A 96 2.42 -8.07 16.12
C THR A 96 2.24 -8.61 14.71
N ASN A 97 2.68 -7.84 13.72
CA ASN A 97 2.75 -8.29 12.33
C ASN A 97 3.68 -9.52 12.22
N SER A 98 3.19 -10.60 11.60
CA SER A 98 3.95 -11.84 11.43
C SER A 98 5.21 -11.69 10.56
N ILE A 99 5.30 -10.66 9.73
CA ILE A 99 6.50 -10.32 8.95
C ILE A 99 7.68 -9.97 9.89
N GLY A 100 7.39 -9.43 11.08
CA GLY A 100 8.42 -9.01 12.04
C GLY A 100 9.32 -10.14 12.54
N SER A 101 8.89 -11.41 12.45
CA SER A 101 9.71 -12.57 12.85
C SER A 101 10.60 -13.13 11.73
N ILE A 102 10.39 -12.71 10.49
CA ILE A 102 11.10 -13.24 9.31
C ILE A 102 11.89 -12.17 8.56
N ILE A 103 11.63 -10.88 8.80
CA ILE A 103 12.25 -9.79 8.06
C ILE A 103 13.75 -9.72 8.32
N THR A 104 14.53 -9.55 7.26
CA THR A 104 15.99 -9.38 7.31
C THR A 104 16.39 -8.06 6.67
N ILE A 105 17.60 -7.55 6.98
CA ILE A 105 18.15 -6.35 6.33
C ILE A 105 18.20 -6.55 4.80
N GLN A 106 18.54 -7.76 4.34
CA GLN A 106 18.54 -8.08 2.91
C GLN A 106 17.15 -7.91 2.29
N MET A 107 16.09 -8.36 2.95
CA MET A 107 14.71 -8.17 2.47
C MET A 107 14.32 -6.69 2.46
N VAL A 108 14.71 -5.93 3.50
CA VAL A 108 14.45 -4.48 3.58
C VAL A 108 15.09 -3.73 2.40
N LEU A 109 16.30 -4.14 1.98
CA LEU A 109 17.01 -3.47 0.89
C LEU A 109 16.60 -3.96 -0.51
N LEU A 110 16.28 -5.24 -0.66
CA LEU A 110 16.10 -5.86 -1.99
C LEU A 110 14.65 -6.21 -2.35
N GLN A 111 13.73 -6.29 -1.37
CA GLN A 111 12.36 -6.76 -1.58
C GLN A 111 11.33 -5.68 -1.23
N VAL A 112 11.44 -5.11 -0.03
CA VAL A 112 10.51 -4.08 0.48
C VAL A 112 10.30 -2.92 -0.49
N PRO A 113 11.32 -2.34 -1.17
CA PRO A 113 11.11 -1.26 -2.13
C PRO A 113 10.08 -1.61 -3.21
N PHE A 114 10.15 -2.84 -3.74
CA PHE A 114 9.26 -3.33 -4.78
C PHE A 114 7.87 -3.69 -4.25
N MET A 115 7.80 -4.29 -3.06
CA MET A 115 6.54 -4.58 -2.38
C MET A 115 5.75 -3.31 -2.14
N LEU A 116 6.38 -2.29 -1.54
CA LEU A 116 5.73 -1.01 -1.25
C LEU A 116 5.37 -0.25 -2.53
N MET A 117 6.20 -0.34 -3.59
CA MET A 117 5.81 0.22 -4.89
C MET A 117 4.57 -0.49 -5.45
N GLY A 118 4.49 -1.81 -5.29
CA GLY A 118 3.31 -2.58 -5.68
C GLY A 118 2.06 -2.15 -4.93
N GLU A 119 2.17 -1.92 -3.63
CA GLU A 119 1.09 -1.39 -2.79
C GLU A 119 0.65 0.02 -3.21
N GLU A 120 1.59 0.90 -3.54
CA GLU A 120 1.27 2.21 -4.08
C GLU A 120 0.56 2.11 -5.44
N VAL A 121 1.02 1.23 -6.35
CA VAL A 121 0.39 1.05 -7.67
C VAL A 121 -1.02 0.47 -7.53
N LEU A 122 -1.23 -0.53 -6.66
CA LEU A 122 -2.56 -1.04 -6.35
C LEU A 122 -3.47 0.09 -5.86
N SER A 123 -2.98 0.90 -4.91
CA SER A 123 -3.73 2.00 -4.31
C SER A 123 -4.09 3.07 -5.34
N THR A 124 -3.12 3.55 -6.12
CA THR A 124 -3.38 4.60 -7.12
C THR A 124 -4.26 4.10 -8.26
N ASN A 125 -4.18 2.82 -8.65
CA ASN A 125 -5.10 2.22 -9.61
C ASN A 125 -6.56 2.29 -9.13
N ILE A 126 -6.82 1.94 -7.87
CA ILE A 126 -8.16 2.07 -7.26
C ILE A 126 -8.60 3.53 -7.31
N LEU A 127 -7.77 4.46 -6.85
CA LEU A 127 -8.10 5.88 -6.80
C LEU A 127 -8.39 6.47 -8.19
N ILE A 128 -7.57 6.14 -9.20
CA ILE A 128 -7.75 6.60 -10.58
C ILE A 128 -9.01 6.00 -11.17
N ALA A 129 -9.23 4.69 -10.96
CA ALA A 129 -10.37 3.98 -11.51
C ALA A 129 -11.72 4.53 -10.99
N LEU A 130 -11.82 4.74 -9.67
CA LEU A 130 -13.03 5.24 -9.01
C LEU A 130 -13.28 6.73 -9.32
N GLN A 131 -12.25 7.57 -9.29
CA GLN A 131 -12.41 8.98 -9.70
C GLN A 131 -12.85 9.11 -11.16
N LYS A 132 -12.39 8.22 -12.05
CA LYS A 132 -12.86 8.19 -13.44
C LYS A 132 -14.34 7.78 -13.57
N GLN A 133 -14.88 7.04 -12.59
CA GLN A 133 -16.32 6.77 -12.49
C GLN A 133 -17.13 7.97 -11.97
N GLY A 134 -16.48 9.02 -11.48
CA GLY A 134 -17.13 10.20 -10.89
C GLY A 134 -17.25 10.13 -9.37
N ILE A 135 -16.63 9.13 -8.72
CA ILE A 135 -16.58 9.06 -7.26
C ILE A 135 -15.59 10.11 -6.77
N SER A 136 -15.96 10.86 -5.73
CA SER A 136 -15.09 11.89 -5.17
C SER A 136 -13.78 11.29 -4.65
N PHE A 137 -12.73 12.11 -4.58
CA PHE A 137 -11.44 11.66 -4.02
C PHE A 137 -11.60 11.15 -2.58
N PHE A 138 -12.44 11.82 -1.77
CA PHE A 138 -12.71 11.40 -0.39
C PHE A 138 -13.20 9.95 -0.33
N TRP A 139 -14.30 9.62 -1.02
CA TRP A 139 -14.85 8.27 -1.02
C TRP A 139 -13.93 7.26 -1.70
N SER A 140 -13.24 7.65 -2.77
CA SER A 140 -12.23 6.79 -3.41
C SER A 140 -11.10 6.44 -2.45
N SER A 141 -10.65 7.39 -1.63
CA SER A 141 -9.61 7.19 -0.62
C SER A 141 -10.08 6.28 0.51
N ILE A 142 -11.31 6.46 1.00
CA ILE A 142 -11.90 5.57 2.01
C ILE A 142 -11.98 4.13 1.49
N ILE A 143 -12.52 3.92 0.28
CA ILE A 143 -12.62 2.58 -0.33
C ILE A 143 -11.22 1.96 -0.50
N CYS A 144 -10.26 2.72 -1.02
CA CYS A 144 -8.88 2.29 -1.16
C CYS A 144 -8.24 1.92 0.20
N GLY A 145 -8.45 2.74 1.23
CA GLY A 145 -7.93 2.51 2.58
C GLY A 145 -8.49 1.25 3.24
N ILE A 146 -9.79 1.00 3.06
CA ILE A 146 -10.45 -0.23 3.55
C ILE A 146 -9.84 -1.44 2.85
N LEU A 147 -9.79 -1.45 1.52
CA LEU A 147 -9.23 -2.56 0.75
C LEU A 147 -7.78 -2.83 1.14
N PHE A 148 -6.96 -1.78 1.22
CA PHE A 148 -5.57 -1.86 1.66
C PHE A 148 -5.44 -2.50 3.04
N ALA A 149 -6.19 -2.02 4.04
CA ALA A 149 -6.16 -2.57 5.39
C ALA A 149 -6.59 -4.04 5.42
N LEU A 150 -7.66 -4.40 4.69
CA LEU A 150 -8.17 -5.77 4.69
C LEU A 150 -7.28 -6.76 3.94
N TRP A 151 -6.48 -6.33 2.97
CA TRP A 151 -5.45 -7.17 2.33
C TRP A 151 -4.30 -7.55 3.27
N HIS A 152 -4.22 -6.96 4.46
CA HIS A 152 -3.22 -7.31 5.47
C HIS A 152 -3.74 -8.29 6.53
N ILE A 153 -5.01 -8.72 6.46
CA ILE A 153 -5.65 -9.62 7.44
C ILE A 153 -4.78 -10.83 7.81
N PRO A 154 -4.22 -11.60 6.86
CA PRO A 154 -3.44 -12.79 7.20
C PRO A 154 -2.16 -12.46 8.00
N ALA A 155 -1.52 -11.32 7.74
CA ALA A 155 -0.29 -10.91 8.41
C ALA A 155 -0.50 -10.47 9.87
N TYR A 156 -1.74 -10.16 10.25
CA TYR A 156 -2.11 -9.67 11.58
C TYR A 156 -3.08 -10.63 12.29
N GLY A 157 -2.99 -11.94 12.02
CA GLY A 157 -3.73 -12.96 12.75
C GLY A 157 -5.26 -12.81 12.66
N PHE A 158 -5.78 -12.26 11.56
CA PHE A 158 -7.21 -12.04 11.35
C PHE A 158 -7.88 -11.05 12.32
N HIS A 159 -7.20 -9.95 12.66
CA HIS A 159 -7.73 -8.85 13.48
C HIS A 159 -8.17 -7.62 12.63
N PRO A 160 -9.34 -7.65 11.96
CA PRO A 160 -9.76 -6.58 11.04
C PRO A 160 -9.96 -5.22 11.72
N VAL A 161 -10.41 -5.19 12.98
CA VAL A 161 -10.60 -3.93 13.73
C VAL A 161 -9.27 -3.21 13.93
N GLN A 162 -8.20 -3.94 14.28
CA GLN A 162 -6.86 -3.38 14.39
C GLN A 162 -6.42 -2.76 13.06
N LEU A 163 -6.61 -3.48 11.96
CA LEU A 163 -6.19 -3.02 10.62
C LEU A 163 -6.95 -1.78 10.17
N LEU A 164 -8.27 -1.74 10.37
CA LEU A 164 -9.08 -0.57 10.06
C LEU A 164 -8.75 0.62 10.96
N ALA A 165 -8.36 0.37 12.22
CA ALA A 165 -7.97 1.43 13.13
C ALA A 165 -6.57 1.97 12.85
N THR A 166 -5.62 1.14 12.39
CA THR A 166 -4.19 1.50 12.35
C THR A 166 -3.60 1.66 10.95
N LEU A 167 -4.01 0.84 9.97
CA LEU A 167 -3.48 0.89 8.60
C LEU A 167 -4.30 1.81 7.70
N LEU A 168 -5.63 1.77 7.80
CA LEU A 168 -6.50 2.61 6.97
C LEU A 168 -6.18 4.11 7.10
N PRO A 169 -6.03 4.69 8.31
CA PRO A 169 -5.71 6.12 8.43
C PRO A 169 -4.38 6.50 7.79
N THR A 170 -3.35 5.68 7.98
CA THR A 170 -2.04 5.86 7.35
C THR A 170 -2.15 5.82 5.83
N ARG A 171 -2.95 4.89 5.29
CA ARG A 171 -3.24 4.83 3.85
C ARG A 171 -3.97 6.08 3.35
N LEU A 172 -4.91 6.64 4.12
CA LEU A 172 -5.58 7.90 3.76
C LEU A 172 -4.59 9.07 3.69
N ALA A 173 -3.63 9.14 4.62
CA ALA A 173 -2.57 10.14 4.60
C ALA A 173 -1.69 10.03 3.34
N LEU A 174 -1.26 8.81 3.00
CA LEU A 174 -0.46 8.55 1.80
C LEU A 174 -1.25 8.83 0.51
N ASN A 175 -2.54 8.49 0.46
CA ASN A 175 -3.42 8.84 -0.66
C ASN A 175 -3.55 10.36 -0.83
N TYR A 176 -3.63 11.09 0.28
CA TYR A 176 -3.66 12.54 0.27
C TYR A 176 -2.34 13.13 -0.26
N ILE A 177 -1.19 12.58 0.18
CA ILE A 177 0.14 12.95 -0.34
C ILE A 177 0.20 12.76 -1.86
N TRP A 178 -0.22 11.59 -2.35
CA TRP A 178 -0.32 11.33 -3.78
C TRP A 178 -1.25 12.33 -4.49
N LYS A 179 -2.44 12.62 -3.94
CA LYS A 179 -3.40 13.55 -4.55
C LYS A 179 -2.86 14.97 -4.67
N LYS A 180 -2.12 15.45 -3.66
CA LYS A 180 -1.54 16.80 -3.65
C LYS A 180 -0.32 16.92 -4.56
N THR A 181 0.43 15.84 -4.72
CA THR A 181 1.66 15.87 -5.50
C THR A 181 1.44 15.48 -6.96
N GLY A 182 0.50 14.58 -7.22
CA GLY A 182 0.34 13.88 -8.50
C GLY A 182 1.45 12.86 -8.77
N SER A 183 2.22 12.47 -7.74
CA SER A 183 3.41 11.64 -7.85
C SER A 183 3.32 10.40 -6.97
N ILE A 184 3.53 9.24 -7.56
CA ILE A 184 3.65 7.98 -6.82
C ILE A 184 4.98 7.90 -6.07
N TRP A 185 6.04 8.55 -6.56
CA TRP A 185 7.32 8.61 -5.84
C TRP A 185 7.19 9.33 -4.51
N ASN A 186 6.39 10.41 -4.45
CA ASN A 186 6.18 11.13 -3.21
C ASN A 186 5.48 10.28 -2.15
N SER A 187 4.38 9.58 -2.49
CA SER A 187 3.72 8.69 -1.54
C SER A 187 4.57 7.47 -1.20
N TRP A 188 5.23 6.87 -2.20
CA TRP A 188 6.13 5.73 -2.01
C TRP A 188 7.31 6.06 -1.07
N ILE A 189 7.98 7.21 -1.21
CA ILE A 189 9.07 7.59 -0.29
C ILE A 189 8.52 7.78 1.12
N CYS A 190 7.38 8.45 1.28
CA CYS A 190 6.78 8.63 2.61
C CYS A 190 6.39 7.29 3.25
N HIS A 191 5.87 6.37 2.45
CA HIS A 191 5.53 5.01 2.86
C HIS A 191 6.78 4.21 3.24
N PHE A 192 7.79 4.21 2.37
CA PHE A 192 9.05 3.50 2.59
C PHE A 192 9.78 3.98 3.84
N VAL A 193 9.85 5.30 4.08
CA VAL A 193 10.48 5.83 5.30
C VAL A 193 9.67 5.48 6.54
N TYR A 194 8.34 5.51 6.46
CA TYR A 194 7.46 5.10 7.55
C TYR A 194 7.71 3.64 7.96
N ASP A 195 7.68 2.73 6.98
CA ASP A 195 7.90 1.31 7.21
C ASP A 195 9.33 0.99 7.63
N LEU A 196 10.34 1.65 7.03
CA LEU A 196 11.75 1.45 7.39
C LEU A 196 11.99 1.73 8.87
N ILE A 197 11.45 2.84 9.40
CA ILE A 197 11.57 3.16 10.83
C ILE A 197 10.80 2.14 11.67
N GLY A 198 9.62 1.69 11.21
CA GLY A 198 8.89 0.59 11.86
C GLY A 198 9.72 -0.69 11.95
N PHE A 199 10.44 -1.04 10.87
CA PHE A 199 11.28 -2.23 10.82
C PHE A 199 12.51 -2.16 11.73
N ILE A 200 13.04 -0.98 12.02
CA ILE A 200 14.14 -0.84 13.00
C ILE A 200 13.74 -1.47 14.34
N GLY A 201 12.48 -1.33 14.76
CA GLY A 201 11.96 -1.96 15.98
C GLY A 201 12.02 -3.49 16.00
N PHE A 202 12.17 -4.14 14.85
CA PHE A 202 12.36 -5.60 14.76
C PHE A 202 13.83 -6.01 14.85
N PHE A 203 14.79 -5.11 14.57
CA PHE A 203 16.22 -5.40 14.61
C PHE A 203 16.92 -4.98 15.92
N VAL A 204 16.28 -4.12 16.72
CA VAL A 204 16.86 -3.58 17.98
C VAL A 204 16.29 -4.30 19.22
N LYS A 205 15.81 -5.54 19.05
CA LYS A 205 15.37 -6.40 20.16
C LYS A 205 16.53 -7.16 20.78
#